data_AF-A0A815D7V5-F1
#
_entry.id   AF-A0A815D7V5-F1
#
_cell.length_a   1.000
_cell.length_b   1.000
_cell.length_c   1.000
_cell.angle_alpha   90.00
_cell.angle_beta   90.00
_cell.angle_gamma   90.00
#
_symmetry.space_group_name_H-M   'P 1'
#
loop_
_entity.id
_entity.type
_entity.pdbx_description
1 polymer ?
#
loop_
_entity_poly.entity_id
_entity_poly.type
_entity_poly.pdbx_seq_one_letter_code
_entity_poly.pdbx_strand_id
1 'polypeptide(L)'
;MASTKKEVTLEHPNLFEYNKKRDVTKTNEPQESKVTENQYRFVVQEHHATRLHFDFRLEWDGVMKSWSIPKGPSMNPNDKRLAVAVEDHSTDYMYFEGRIPDGEYGAGEVRTWDIGTYELKGTTDFNQQLQNRKLTFRLNGEKLKGEFHMIKTQVGWLLCKKKDEYAVANWQLKQILNYGSRKAAPYNHDEQIEETNGKRTTEVEANRNKRKATTTQIEKKKVIKSKELHNVSSNNSSLSDDVS
;
A
#
# COMPACT_ATOMS: atom_id res chain seq x y z
N MET A 1 20.14 -4.86 -31.67
CA MET A 1 19.14 -5.85 -31.19
C MET A 1 18.46 -5.28 -29.96
N ALA A 2 17.23 -4.80 -30.09
CA ALA A 2 16.39 -4.45 -28.95
C ALA A 2 15.25 -5.48 -28.93
N SER A 3 15.32 -6.43 -28.00
CA SER A 3 14.25 -7.39 -27.78
C SER A 3 13.21 -6.71 -26.89
N THR A 4 12.15 -6.20 -27.51
CA THR A 4 10.98 -5.68 -26.83
C THR A 4 10.28 -6.84 -26.15
N LYS A 5 10.33 -6.93 -24.82
CA LYS A 5 9.51 -7.86 -24.05
C LYS A 5 8.05 -7.51 -24.32
N LYS A 6 7.32 -8.40 -25.00
CA LYS A 6 5.86 -8.35 -25.06
C LYS A 6 5.33 -8.53 -23.62
N GLU A 7 4.67 -7.50 -23.08
CA GLU A 7 3.69 -7.69 -22.01
C GLU A 7 2.66 -8.70 -22.55
N VAL A 8 2.60 -9.88 -21.95
CA VAL A 8 1.56 -10.85 -22.27
C VAL A 8 0.44 -10.62 -21.26
N THR A 9 -0.58 -9.89 -21.68
CA THR A 9 -1.83 -9.74 -20.95
C THR A 9 -2.58 -11.07 -21.06
N LEU A 10 -2.53 -11.88 -20.00
CA LEU A 10 -3.30 -13.12 -19.91
C LEU A 10 -4.51 -12.86 -19.02
N GLU A 11 -5.70 -13.17 -19.53
CA GLU A 11 -6.89 -13.30 -18.69
C GLU A 11 -6.59 -14.32 -17.59
N HIS A 12 -6.59 -13.88 -16.33
CA HIS A 12 -6.31 -14.78 -15.23
C HIS A 12 -7.52 -15.70 -15.05
N PRO A 13 -7.35 -17.04 -14.98
CA PRO A 13 -8.47 -18.00 -14.91
C PRO A 13 -9.42 -17.76 -13.72
N ASN A 14 -8.97 -17.03 -12.70
CA ASN A 14 -9.77 -16.66 -11.52
C ASN A 14 -10.69 -15.43 -11.73
N LEU A 15 -10.57 -14.70 -12.84
CA LEU A 15 -11.39 -13.50 -13.12
C LEU A 15 -12.66 -13.79 -13.93
N PHE A 16 -12.90 -15.05 -14.33
CA PHE A 16 -14.03 -15.40 -15.18
C PHE A 16 -15.38 -14.94 -14.62
N GLU A 17 -15.67 -15.26 -13.35
CA GLU A 17 -16.91 -14.85 -12.69
C GLU A 17 -17.01 -13.33 -12.49
N TYR A 18 -15.87 -12.66 -12.30
CA TYR A 18 -15.80 -11.21 -12.19
C TYR A 18 -16.15 -10.54 -13.53
N ASN A 19 -15.49 -10.93 -14.62
CA ASN A 19 -15.71 -10.35 -15.95
C ASN A 19 -17.12 -10.63 -16.47
N LYS A 20 -17.67 -11.83 -16.19
CA LYS A 20 -19.03 -12.20 -16.60
C LYS A 20 -20.12 -11.29 -16.02
N LYS A 21 -19.87 -10.69 -14.85
CA LYS A 21 -20.84 -9.82 -14.16
C LYS A 21 -20.76 -8.35 -14.58
N ARG A 22 -19.82 -7.96 -15.45
CA ARG A 22 -19.58 -6.55 -15.81
C ARG A 22 -19.83 -6.30 -17.29
N ASP A 23 -20.59 -5.25 -17.56
CA ASP A 23 -20.77 -4.72 -18.90
C ASP A 23 -19.82 -3.53 -19.12
N VAL A 24 -18.71 -3.79 -19.82
CA VAL A 24 -17.66 -2.80 -20.12
C VAL A 24 -18.16 -1.58 -20.90
N THR A 25 -19.33 -1.68 -21.55
CA THR A 25 -19.92 -0.54 -22.26
C THR A 25 -20.60 0.44 -21.33
N LYS A 26 -20.82 0.05 -20.07
CA LYS A 26 -21.56 0.83 -19.08
C LYS A 26 -20.71 1.26 -17.89
N THR A 27 -19.65 0.53 -17.57
CA THR A 27 -18.78 0.84 -16.43
C THR A 27 -17.33 1.07 -16.86
N ASN A 28 -16.64 1.99 -16.17
CA ASN A 28 -15.20 2.24 -16.35
C ASN A 28 -14.33 1.31 -15.48
N GLU A 29 -14.89 0.20 -15.00
CA GLU A 29 -14.20 -0.74 -14.13
C GLU A 29 -13.19 -1.61 -14.89
N PRO A 30 -11.97 -1.81 -14.36
CA PRO A 30 -10.92 -2.57 -15.03
C PRO A 30 -11.24 -4.07 -15.06
N GLN A 31 -11.13 -4.69 -16.24
CA GLN A 31 -11.44 -6.11 -16.46
C GLN A 31 -10.24 -7.04 -16.27
N GLU A 32 -9.04 -6.53 -16.55
CA GLU A 32 -7.85 -7.36 -16.68
C GLU A 32 -6.91 -7.14 -15.50
N SER A 33 -6.29 -8.22 -15.05
CA SER A 33 -5.08 -8.14 -14.25
C SER A 33 -3.88 -8.18 -15.18
N LYS A 34 -2.94 -7.25 -15.01
CA LYS A 34 -1.57 -7.52 -15.47
C LYS A 34 -0.98 -8.61 -14.58
N VAL A 35 -0.57 -9.73 -15.17
CA VAL A 35 0.15 -10.78 -14.44
C VAL A 35 1.53 -10.25 -14.08
N THR A 36 1.64 -9.69 -12.88
CA THR A 36 2.90 -9.25 -12.29
C THR A 36 3.23 -10.12 -11.08
N GLU A 37 4.51 -10.15 -10.69
CA GLU A 37 4.89 -10.76 -9.41
C GLU A 37 4.03 -10.18 -8.27
N ASN A 38 3.60 -11.04 -7.34
CA ASN A 38 2.76 -10.62 -6.23
C ASN A 38 3.47 -9.56 -5.38
N GLN A 39 2.90 -8.35 -5.32
CA GLN A 39 3.47 -7.23 -4.57
C GLN A 39 2.94 -7.16 -3.13
N TYR A 40 2.10 -8.11 -2.72
CA TYR A 40 1.45 -8.18 -1.41
C TYR A 40 0.77 -6.87 -1.04
N ARG A 41 0.02 -6.28 -1.98
CA ARG A 41 -0.77 -5.08 -1.73
C ARG A 41 -2.12 -5.42 -1.12
N PHE A 42 -2.72 -4.45 -0.43
CA PHE A 42 -4.10 -4.53 0.00
C PHE A 42 -4.83 -3.21 -0.27
N VAL A 43 -6.15 -3.31 -0.35
CA VAL A 43 -7.03 -2.15 -0.41
C VAL A 43 -8.28 -2.42 0.43
N VAL A 44 -8.82 -1.35 1.00
CA VAL A 44 -10.16 -1.29 1.56
C VAL A 44 -10.91 -0.23 0.77
N GLN A 45 -12.01 -0.58 0.11
CA GLN A 45 -12.87 0.38 -0.57
C GLN A 45 -14.16 0.56 0.24
N GLU A 46 -14.54 1.81 0.49
CA GLU A 46 -15.86 2.16 1.01
C GLU A 46 -16.86 2.15 -0.15
N HIS A 47 -17.89 1.32 -0.03
CA HIS A 47 -18.82 1.06 -1.12
C HIS A 47 -20.26 1.35 -0.70
N HIS A 48 -20.82 2.40 -1.29
CA HIS A 48 -22.18 2.87 -1.09
C HIS A 48 -23.11 2.26 -2.13
N ALA A 49 -23.23 0.93 -2.09
CA ALA A 49 -24.19 0.19 -2.90
C ALA A 49 -25.61 0.25 -2.30
N THR A 50 -26.44 -0.76 -2.59
CA THR A 50 -27.73 -0.94 -1.90
C THR A 50 -27.62 -0.88 -0.37
N ARG A 51 -26.48 -1.31 0.17
CA ARG A 51 -26.10 -1.16 1.57
C ARG A 51 -24.65 -0.69 1.64
N LEU A 52 -24.37 0.21 2.58
CA LEU A 52 -22.99 0.55 2.96
C LEU A 52 -22.24 -0.72 3.37
N HIS A 53 -21.08 -0.92 2.78
CA HIS A 53 -20.11 -1.93 3.21
C HIS A 53 -18.70 -1.50 2.81
N PHE A 54 -17.72 -2.27 3.25
CA PHE A 54 -16.32 -2.08 2.90
C PHE A 54 -15.79 -3.31 2.22
N ASP A 55 -15.29 -3.17 1.00
CA ASP A 55 -14.64 -4.25 0.27
C ASP A 55 -13.17 -4.31 0.67
N PHE A 56 -12.78 -5.37 1.38
CA PHE A 56 -11.41 -5.64 1.79
C PHE A 56 -10.78 -6.64 0.85
N ARG A 57 -9.59 -6.30 0.32
CA ARG A 57 -8.94 -7.11 -0.70
C ARG A 57 -7.45 -7.29 -0.42
N LEU A 58 -6.96 -8.50 -0.66
CA LEU A 58 -5.54 -8.85 -0.59
C LEU A 58 -5.07 -9.34 -1.97
N GLU A 59 -3.99 -8.76 -2.47
CA GLU A 59 -3.36 -9.22 -3.71
C GLU A 59 -2.70 -10.59 -3.48
N TRP A 60 -3.13 -11.60 -4.24
CA TRP A 60 -2.51 -12.90 -4.24
C TRP A 60 -2.69 -13.59 -5.58
N ASP A 61 -1.59 -14.09 -6.14
CA ASP A 61 -1.58 -14.88 -7.37
C ASP A 61 -2.28 -14.15 -8.54
N GLY A 62 -1.82 -12.92 -8.82
CA GLY A 62 -2.30 -12.11 -9.94
C GLY A 62 -3.71 -11.53 -9.82
N VAL A 63 -4.39 -11.71 -8.68
CA VAL A 63 -5.75 -11.20 -8.44
C VAL A 63 -5.91 -10.60 -7.05
N MET A 64 -7.00 -9.87 -6.84
CA MET A 64 -7.42 -9.35 -5.54
C MET A 64 -8.43 -10.29 -4.89
N LYS A 65 -7.96 -11.13 -3.96
CA LYS A 65 -8.82 -11.96 -3.11
C LYS A 65 -9.68 -11.04 -2.25
N SER A 66 -11.01 -11.15 -2.37
CA SER A 66 -11.92 -10.09 -1.93
C SER A 66 -12.98 -10.56 -0.94
N TRP A 67 -13.28 -9.70 0.03
CA TRP A 67 -14.35 -9.89 1.01
C TRP A 67 -15.12 -8.60 1.27
N SER A 68 -16.44 -8.68 1.28
CA SER A 68 -17.32 -7.59 1.74
C SER A 68 -17.44 -7.62 3.28
N ILE A 69 -17.21 -6.48 3.93
CA ILE A 69 -17.27 -6.29 5.38
C ILE A 69 -18.37 -5.25 5.70
N PRO A 70 -19.61 -5.66 6.01
CA PRO A 70 -20.75 -4.75 6.16
C PRO A 70 -20.57 -3.65 7.22
N LYS A 71 -19.89 -3.96 8.33
CA LYS A 71 -19.61 -2.97 9.39
C LYS A 71 -18.23 -2.34 9.25
N GLY A 72 -17.50 -2.65 8.18
CA GLY A 72 -16.10 -2.28 7.97
C GLY A 72 -15.09 -2.88 8.95
N PRO A 73 -13.79 -2.72 8.67
CA PRO A 73 -12.70 -3.24 9.49
C PRO A 73 -12.61 -2.52 10.85
N SER A 74 -11.93 -3.15 11.81
CA SER A 74 -11.73 -2.57 13.14
C SER A 74 -10.32 -2.77 13.65
N MET A 75 -9.78 -1.73 14.31
CA MET A 75 -8.53 -1.82 15.07
C MET A 75 -8.77 -2.24 16.53
N ASN A 76 -10.02 -2.45 16.95
CA ASN A 76 -10.32 -2.99 18.28
C ASN A 76 -10.21 -4.53 18.27
N PRO A 77 -9.32 -5.12 19.09
CA PRO A 77 -9.13 -6.58 19.12
C PRO A 77 -10.33 -7.36 19.67
N ASN A 78 -11.29 -6.68 20.32
CA ASN A 78 -12.53 -7.31 20.79
C ASN A 78 -13.60 -7.40 19.71
N ASP A 79 -13.43 -6.67 18.59
CA ASP A 79 -14.38 -6.70 17.49
C ASP A 79 -14.14 -7.91 16.59
N LYS A 80 -15.23 -8.62 16.26
CA LYS A 80 -15.25 -9.68 15.24
C LYS A 80 -16.09 -9.19 14.06
N ARG A 81 -15.44 -8.86 12.95
CA ARG A 81 -16.12 -8.30 11.77
C ARG A 81 -16.44 -9.41 10.78
N LEU A 82 -17.73 -9.59 10.45
CA LEU A 82 -18.14 -10.51 9.38
C LEU A 82 -17.51 -10.06 8.06
N ALA A 83 -16.84 -10.99 7.39
CA ALA A 83 -16.24 -10.83 6.07
C ALA A 83 -16.84 -11.91 5.15
N VAL A 84 -17.64 -11.47 4.18
CA VAL A 84 -18.30 -12.34 3.21
C VAL A 84 -17.40 -12.43 1.99
N ALA A 85 -16.95 -13.63 1.62
CA ALA A 85 -16.13 -13.80 0.43
C ALA A 85 -16.95 -13.42 -0.81
N VAL A 86 -16.36 -12.63 -1.70
CA VAL A 86 -16.93 -12.24 -2.99
C VAL A 86 -15.95 -12.66 -4.09
N GLU A 87 -16.29 -12.37 -5.34
CA GLU A 87 -15.46 -12.72 -6.49
C GLU A 87 -14.06 -12.10 -6.39
N ASP A 88 -13.06 -12.78 -6.95
CA ASP A 88 -11.74 -12.20 -7.14
C ASP A 88 -11.84 -10.98 -8.07
N HIS A 89 -11.08 -9.93 -7.81
CA HIS A 89 -11.07 -8.73 -8.66
C HIS A 89 -9.72 -8.59 -9.36
N SER A 90 -9.68 -7.81 -10.45
CA SER A 90 -8.41 -7.47 -11.10
C SER A 90 -7.50 -6.69 -10.16
N THR A 91 -6.19 -6.81 -10.32
CA THR A 91 -5.22 -6.04 -9.53
C THR A 91 -5.38 -4.54 -9.74
N ASP A 92 -5.70 -4.11 -10.96
CA ASP A 92 -5.94 -2.70 -11.28
C ASP A 92 -7.19 -2.13 -10.60
N TYR A 93 -8.15 -2.99 -10.21
CA TYR A 93 -9.35 -2.58 -9.47
C TYR A 93 -9.04 -1.92 -8.14
N MET A 94 -7.87 -2.18 -7.55
CA MET A 94 -7.48 -1.55 -6.30
C MET A 94 -7.37 -0.02 -6.38
N TYR A 95 -7.21 0.53 -7.58
CA TYR A 95 -7.14 1.97 -7.82
C TYR A 95 -8.46 2.57 -8.32
N PHE A 96 -9.49 1.73 -8.51
CA PHE A 96 -10.78 2.20 -8.99
C PHE A 96 -11.48 3.05 -7.91
N GLU A 97 -11.85 4.26 -8.32
CA GLU A 97 -12.73 5.17 -7.60
C GLU A 97 -13.77 5.72 -8.59
N GLY A 98 -15.03 5.74 -8.20
CA GLY A 98 -16.09 6.28 -9.07
C GLY A 98 -17.47 5.79 -8.70
N ARG A 99 -18.43 6.04 -9.58
CA ARG A 99 -19.80 5.54 -9.46
C ARG A 99 -20.02 4.41 -10.45
N ILE A 100 -20.42 3.25 -9.94
CA ILE A 100 -20.93 2.13 -10.73
C ILE A 100 -22.39 2.44 -11.07
N PRO A 101 -22.78 2.44 -12.36
CA PRO A 101 -24.13 2.83 -12.77
C PRO A 101 -25.24 1.99 -12.12
N ASP A 102 -26.41 2.61 -11.96
CA ASP A 102 -27.59 1.90 -11.46
C ASP A 102 -27.99 0.78 -12.43
N GLY A 103 -28.37 -0.37 -11.87
CA GLY A 103 -28.71 -1.57 -12.65
C GLY A 103 -27.53 -2.50 -12.95
N GLU A 104 -26.30 -2.02 -12.77
CA GLU A 104 -25.10 -2.85 -12.85
C GLU A 104 -24.82 -3.58 -11.53
N TYR A 105 -24.11 -4.70 -11.59
CA TYR A 105 -23.68 -5.43 -10.40
C TYR A 105 -22.77 -4.53 -9.56
N GLY A 106 -23.07 -4.35 -8.28
CA GLY A 106 -22.32 -3.44 -7.43
C GLY A 106 -22.62 -1.95 -7.68
N ALA A 107 -23.77 -1.60 -8.29
CA ALA A 107 -24.20 -0.21 -8.44
C ALA A 107 -24.05 0.59 -7.14
N GLY A 108 -23.38 1.74 -7.22
CA GLY A 108 -23.03 2.54 -6.04
C GLY A 108 -21.79 3.40 -6.21
N GLU A 109 -21.53 4.25 -5.22
CA GLU A 109 -20.29 5.03 -5.16
C GLU A 109 -19.19 4.19 -4.48
N VAL A 110 -18.00 4.15 -5.07
CA VAL A 110 -16.82 3.46 -4.58
C VAL A 110 -15.70 4.48 -4.37
N ARG A 111 -15.08 4.45 -3.19
CA ARG A 111 -13.87 5.22 -2.88
C ARG A 111 -12.86 4.38 -2.11
N THR A 112 -11.58 4.66 -2.32
CA THR A 112 -10.50 4.01 -1.57
C THR A 112 -10.49 4.55 -0.14
N TRP A 113 -10.80 3.67 0.81
CA TRP A 113 -10.81 4.01 2.24
C TRP A 113 -9.43 3.82 2.87
N ASP A 114 -8.69 2.77 2.51
CA ASP A 114 -7.30 2.56 2.94
C ASP A 114 -6.57 1.72 1.89
N ILE A 115 -5.27 1.92 1.76
CA ILE A 115 -4.44 1.23 0.78
C ILE A 115 -3.02 1.09 1.32
N GLY A 116 -2.36 -0.02 1.00
CA GLY A 116 -1.00 -0.25 1.47
C GLY A 116 -0.48 -1.63 1.10
N THR A 117 0.47 -2.11 1.89
CA THR A 117 1.05 -3.45 1.75
C THR A 117 0.70 -4.34 2.93
N TYR A 118 0.82 -5.64 2.74
CA TYR A 118 0.69 -6.61 3.80
C TYR A 118 1.85 -7.60 3.80
N GLU A 119 2.11 -8.19 4.95
CA GLU A 119 2.99 -9.35 5.09
C GLU A 119 2.12 -10.56 5.44
N LEU A 120 2.24 -11.64 4.67
CA LEU A 120 1.69 -12.92 5.09
C LEU A 120 2.49 -13.45 6.29
N LYS A 121 1.82 -13.88 7.36
CA LYS A 121 2.47 -14.48 8.54
C LYS A 121 2.18 -15.98 8.59
N GLY A 122 3.04 -16.72 9.28
CA GLY A 122 2.97 -18.19 9.36
C GLY A 122 3.99 -18.86 8.43
N THR A 123 3.98 -20.18 8.39
CA THR A 123 4.95 -20.99 7.64
C THR A 123 4.39 -21.53 6.32
N THR A 124 3.08 -21.42 6.10
CA THR A 124 2.40 -21.88 4.88
C THR A 124 1.96 -20.71 4.03
N ASP A 125 1.85 -20.94 2.72
CA ASP A 125 1.37 -19.92 1.78
C ASP A 125 -0.10 -19.53 2.00
N PHE A 126 -0.56 -18.54 1.24
CA PHE A 126 -1.90 -17.97 1.36
C PHE A 126 -2.99 -18.99 1.06
N ASN A 127 -2.82 -19.81 0.01
CA ASN A 127 -3.82 -20.79 -0.42
C ASN A 127 -4.00 -21.88 0.64
N GLN A 128 -2.89 -22.38 1.19
CA GLN A 128 -2.90 -23.34 2.28
C GLN A 128 -3.53 -22.75 3.54
N GLN A 129 -3.28 -21.47 3.86
CA GLN A 129 -3.94 -20.79 4.98
C GLN A 129 -5.46 -20.65 4.79
N LEU A 130 -5.91 -20.34 3.57
CA LEU A 130 -7.34 -20.32 3.25
C LEU A 130 -7.98 -21.70 3.42
N GLN A 131 -7.35 -22.76 2.92
CA GLN A 131 -7.80 -24.14 3.10
C GLN A 131 -7.85 -24.54 4.58
N ASN A 132 -6.85 -24.11 5.35
CA ASN A 132 -6.77 -24.30 6.80
C ASN A 132 -7.74 -23.40 7.58
N ARG A 133 -8.61 -22.65 6.89
CA ARG A 133 -9.68 -21.81 7.48
C ARG A 133 -9.14 -20.67 8.35
N LYS A 134 -7.85 -20.35 8.27
CA LYS A 134 -7.20 -19.31 9.05
C LYS A 134 -6.08 -18.66 8.24
N LEU A 135 -6.28 -17.39 7.90
CA LEU A 135 -5.28 -16.54 7.26
C LEU A 135 -4.77 -15.52 8.28
N THR A 136 -3.45 -15.36 8.40
CA THR A 136 -2.82 -14.39 9.29
C THR A 136 -1.88 -13.49 8.49
N PHE A 137 -2.04 -12.18 8.67
CA PHE A 137 -1.26 -11.19 7.93
C PHE A 137 -1.06 -9.93 8.78
N ARG A 138 0.01 -9.17 8.48
CA ARG A 138 0.26 -7.84 9.05
C ARG A 138 -0.02 -6.79 7.99
N LEU A 139 -0.90 -5.85 8.28
CA LEU A 139 -1.21 -4.72 7.39
C LEU A 139 -0.28 -3.54 7.68
N ASN A 140 0.08 -2.83 6.62
CA ASN A 140 0.83 -1.59 6.64
C ASN A 140 0.15 -0.58 5.70
N GLY A 141 -1.03 -0.10 6.12
CA GLY A 141 -1.73 1.03 5.48
C GLY A 141 -1.64 2.30 6.31
N GLU A 142 -2.44 3.29 5.95
CA GLU A 142 -2.54 4.53 6.72
C GLU A 142 -3.43 4.31 7.94
N LYS A 143 -4.59 3.67 7.75
CA LYS A 143 -5.62 3.45 8.78
C LYS A 143 -5.47 2.09 9.46
N LEU A 144 -5.26 1.03 8.69
CA LEU A 144 -5.10 -0.34 9.20
C LEU A 144 -3.62 -0.70 9.32
N LYS A 145 -3.20 -1.03 10.54
CA LYS A 145 -1.82 -1.39 10.86
C LYS A 145 -1.75 -2.58 11.80
N GLY A 146 -0.66 -3.32 11.74
CA GLY A 146 -0.42 -4.46 12.63
C GLY A 146 -1.10 -5.74 12.16
N GLU A 147 -1.12 -6.75 13.02
CA GLU A 147 -1.54 -8.10 12.67
C GLU A 147 -3.06 -8.29 12.78
N PHE A 148 -3.59 -9.03 11.82
CA PHE A 148 -4.97 -9.43 11.68
C PHE A 148 -5.07 -10.93 11.39
N HIS A 149 -6.24 -11.48 11.71
CA HIS A 149 -6.61 -12.85 11.36
C HIS A 149 -7.93 -12.84 10.60
N MET A 150 -8.00 -13.61 9.52
CA MET A 150 -9.28 -14.05 8.94
C MET A 150 -9.54 -15.50 9.33
N ILE A 151 -10.68 -15.75 9.98
CA ILE A 151 -11.07 -17.06 10.50
C ILE A 151 -12.38 -17.49 9.85
N LYS A 152 -12.41 -18.64 9.16
CA LYS A 152 -13.63 -19.17 8.53
C LYS A 152 -14.48 -19.90 9.56
N THR A 153 -15.71 -19.41 9.75
CA THR A 153 -16.75 -20.03 10.58
C THR A 153 -17.82 -20.71 9.71
N GLN A 154 -18.91 -21.17 10.32
CA GLN A 154 -20.06 -21.70 9.59
C GLN A 154 -20.84 -20.61 8.83
N VAL A 155 -20.87 -19.38 9.36
CA VAL A 155 -21.67 -18.28 8.80
C VAL A 155 -20.89 -17.36 7.86
N GLY A 156 -19.57 -17.53 7.74
CA GLY A 156 -18.73 -16.62 6.96
C GLY A 156 -17.29 -16.54 7.48
N TRP A 157 -16.46 -15.69 6.87
CA TRP A 157 -15.18 -15.33 7.46
C TRP A 157 -15.38 -14.28 8.55
N LEU A 158 -14.48 -14.25 9.53
CA LEU A 158 -14.37 -13.17 10.49
C LEU A 158 -13.01 -12.52 10.34
N LEU A 159 -12.98 -11.20 10.15
CA LEU A 159 -11.78 -10.38 10.28
C LEU A 159 -11.64 -9.93 11.73
N CYS A 160 -10.51 -10.26 12.35
CA CYS A 160 -10.21 -9.99 13.75
C CYS A 160 -8.85 -9.30 13.86
N LYS A 161 -8.78 -8.19 14.60
CA LYS A 161 -7.52 -7.52 14.93
C LYS A 161 -6.80 -8.28 16.05
N LYS A 162 -5.49 -8.51 15.92
CA LYS A 162 -4.66 -9.02 17.01
C LYS A 162 -4.45 -7.93 18.07
N LYS A 163 -4.39 -8.32 19.34
CA LYS A 163 -3.91 -7.44 20.42
C LYS A 163 -2.39 -7.26 20.28
N ASP A 164 -1.97 -6.20 19.61
CA ASP A 164 -0.58 -5.80 19.39
C ASP A 164 -0.40 -4.28 19.61
N GLU A 165 0.77 -3.74 19.29
CA GLU A 165 1.12 -2.34 19.49
C GLU A 165 0.26 -1.33 18.71
N TYR A 166 -0.48 -1.77 17.68
CA TYR A 166 -1.37 -0.91 16.90
C TYR A 166 -2.84 -1.04 17.30
N ALA A 167 -3.19 -1.93 18.24
CA ALA A 167 -4.57 -2.13 18.65
C ALA A 167 -5.18 -0.87 19.30
N VAL A 168 -6.40 -0.52 18.90
CA VAL A 168 -7.15 0.65 19.40
C VAL A 168 -8.45 0.18 20.04
N ALA A 169 -8.51 0.18 21.38
CA ALA A 169 -9.68 -0.33 22.12
C ALA A 169 -10.99 0.39 21.79
N ASN A 170 -10.95 1.72 21.62
CA ASN A 170 -12.11 2.54 21.31
C ASN A 170 -12.19 2.88 19.81
N TRP A 171 -11.88 1.91 18.95
CA TRP A 171 -11.89 2.13 17.50
C TRP A 171 -13.27 2.59 17.02
N GLN A 172 -13.28 3.71 16.30
CA GLN A 172 -14.44 4.16 15.55
C GLN A 172 -14.10 4.23 14.07
N LEU A 173 -14.89 3.51 13.28
CA LEU A 173 -14.78 3.57 11.83
C LEU A 173 -15.36 4.90 11.34
N LYS A 174 -14.54 5.67 10.61
CA LYS A 174 -14.94 6.92 9.98
C LYS A 174 -15.16 6.67 8.49
N GLN A 175 -16.37 6.98 8.02
CA GLN A 175 -16.70 6.96 6.59
C GLN A 175 -16.02 8.15 5.89
N ILE A 176 -15.71 7.98 4.61
CA ILE A 176 -15.22 9.06 3.75
C ILE A 176 -16.32 9.61 2.82
N LEU A 177 -17.34 8.82 2.53
CA LEU A 177 -18.48 9.24 1.73
C LEU A 177 -19.68 9.55 2.64
N ASN A 178 -20.54 10.46 2.20
CA ASN A 178 -21.79 10.76 2.90
C ASN A 178 -22.89 9.76 2.47
N TYR A 179 -23.12 8.73 3.29
CA TYR A 179 -24.11 7.68 2.98
C TYR A 179 -25.53 8.26 2.96
N GLY A 180 -26.21 8.17 1.81
CA GLY A 180 -27.59 8.64 1.64
C GLY A 180 -27.73 10.03 1.00
N SER A 181 -26.65 10.78 0.76
CA SER A 181 -26.73 11.95 -0.13
C SER A 181 -26.69 11.47 -1.58
N ARG A 182 -27.81 11.57 -2.31
CA ARG A 182 -27.87 11.27 -3.76
C ARG A 182 -27.03 12.24 -4.63
N LYS A 183 -26.30 13.16 -4.00
CA LYS A 183 -25.31 14.00 -4.68
C LYS A 183 -23.99 13.25 -4.62
N ALA A 184 -23.38 13.02 -5.79
CA ALA A 184 -22.00 12.57 -5.88
C ALA A 184 -21.16 13.37 -4.89
N ALA A 185 -20.38 12.68 -4.04
CA ALA A 185 -19.49 13.38 -3.12
C ALA A 185 -18.51 14.22 -3.97
N PRO A 186 -18.41 15.55 -3.75
CA PRO A 186 -17.44 16.36 -4.47
C PRO A 186 -16.04 15.84 -4.13
N TYR A 187 -15.30 15.44 -5.16
CA TYR A 187 -13.92 15.00 -5.03
C TYR A 187 -13.00 16.21 -5.22
N ASN A 188 -12.49 16.77 -4.12
CA ASN A 188 -11.38 17.72 -4.15
C ASN A 188 -10.08 16.91 -4.07
N HIS A 189 -9.41 16.74 -5.21
CA HIS A 189 -8.09 16.11 -5.27
C HIS A 189 -7.00 16.95 -4.57
N ASP A 190 -7.26 18.24 -4.34
CA ASP A 190 -6.21 19.21 -4.02
C ASP A 190 -5.96 19.44 -2.51
N GLU A 191 -6.88 19.09 -1.61
CA GLU A 191 -6.76 19.50 -0.19
C GLU A 191 -5.76 18.66 0.63
N GLN A 192 -5.35 17.47 0.15
CA GLN A 192 -4.32 16.66 0.83
C GLN A 192 -2.89 16.88 0.31
N ILE A 193 -2.71 17.65 -0.76
CA ILE A 193 -1.40 17.89 -1.37
C ILE A 193 -0.63 18.99 -0.62
N GLU A 194 -1.31 19.93 0.04
CA GLU A 194 -0.65 21.06 0.70
C GLU A 194 0.09 20.66 2.00
N GLU A 195 -0.48 19.78 2.84
CA GLU A 195 0.18 19.35 4.09
C GLU A 195 1.42 18.47 3.85
N THR A 196 1.43 17.70 2.75
CA THR A 196 2.54 16.78 2.43
C THR A 196 3.68 17.51 1.72
N ASN A 197 3.40 18.49 0.87
CA ASN A 197 4.43 19.30 0.21
C ASN A 197 5.09 20.33 1.15
N GLY A 198 4.37 20.86 2.15
CA GLY A 198 4.96 21.75 3.16
C GLY A 198 6.01 21.06 4.06
N LYS A 199 5.79 19.78 4.40
CA LYS A 199 6.77 18.98 5.17
C LYS A 199 7.93 18.47 4.31
N ARG A 200 7.66 18.09 3.06
CA ARG A 200 8.69 17.56 2.15
C ARG A 200 9.68 18.64 1.68
N THR A 201 9.22 19.89 1.50
CA THR A 201 10.09 21.02 1.13
C THR A 201 11.02 21.43 2.28
N THR A 202 10.49 21.53 3.50
CA THR A 202 11.28 21.90 4.70
C THR A 202 12.33 20.84 5.08
N GLU A 203 12.02 19.55 4.92
CA GLU A 203 12.94 18.46 5.24
C GLU A 203 14.04 18.26 4.17
N VAL A 204 13.71 18.44 2.88
CA VAL A 204 14.70 18.38 1.80
C VAL A 204 15.67 19.57 1.86
N GLU A 205 15.18 20.76 2.21
CA GLU A 205 16.00 21.97 2.32
C GLU A 205 16.91 21.94 3.57
N ALA A 206 16.40 21.44 4.70
CA ALA A 206 17.20 21.18 5.90
C ALA A 206 18.31 20.12 5.66
N ASN A 207 18.01 19.06 4.91
CA ASN A 207 18.98 18.02 4.57
C ASN A 207 20.02 18.49 3.53
N ARG A 208 19.64 19.37 2.59
CA ARG A 208 20.56 19.99 1.63
C ARG A 208 21.56 20.92 2.32
N ASN A 209 21.10 21.70 3.30
CA ASN A 209 21.96 22.60 4.07
C ASN A 209 22.91 21.84 5.02
N LYS A 210 22.46 20.74 5.63
CA LYS A 210 23.35 19.84 6.40
C LYS A 210 24.43 19.22 5.52
N ARG A 211 24.09 18.71 4.32
CA ARG A 211 25.08 18.12 3.41
C ARG A 211 26.12 19.14 2.93
N LYS A 212 25.72 20.38 2.61
CA LYS A 212 26.66 21.45 2.25
C LYS A 212 27.62 21.80 3.39
N ALA A 213 27.13 21.91 4.63
CA ALA A 213 27.98 22.19 5.79
C ALA A 213 29.02 21.08 6.03
N THR A 214 28.63 19.80 5.87
CA THR A 214 29.53 18.67 6.04
C THR A 214 30.59 18.62 4.93
N THR A 215 30.23 18.89 3.66
CA THR A 215 31.19 18.95 2.55
C THR A 215 32.22 20.06 2.74
N THR A 216 31.80 21.25 3.15
CA THR A 216 32.72 22.37 3.41
C THR A 216 33.67 22.10 4.59
N GLN A 217 33.24 21.35 5.61
CA GLN A 217 34.11 20.94 6.71
C GLN A 217 35.13 19.86 6.30
N ILE A 218 34.72 18.92 5.44
CA ILE A 218 35.62 17.87 4.91
C ILE A 218 36.69 18.48 4.00
N GLU A 219 36.32 19.43 3.14
CA GLU A 219 37.28 20.14 2.27
C GLU A 219 38.26 21.00 3.07
N LYS A 220 37.78 21.73 4.09
CA LYS A 220 38.67 22.50 4.99
C LYS A 220 39.67 21.60 5.73
N LYS A 221 39.23 20.43 6.24
CA LYS A 221 40.14 19.46 6.88
C LYS A 221 41.16 18.86 5.90
N LYS A 222 40.78 18.66 4.64
CA LYS A 222 41.67 18.14 3.59
C LYS A 222 42.77 19.15 3.21
N VAL A 223 42.43 20.44 3.17
CA VAL A 223 43.38 21.54 2.90
C VAL A 223 44.35 21.78 4.06
N ILE A 224 43.90 21.62 5.32
CA ILE A 224 44.77 21.75 6.49
C ILE A 224 45.78 20.59 6.53
N LYS A 225 45.32 19.35 6.27
CA LYS A 225 46.18 18.17 6.23
C LYS A 225 47.21 18.20 5.10
N SER A 226 46.89 18.79 3.95
CA SER A 226 47.85 18.94 2.84
C SER A 226 48.90 20.02 3.10
N LYS A 227 48.59 21.04 3.90
CA LYS A 227 49.56 22.07 4.34
C LYS A 227 50.50 21.55 5.43
N GLU A 228 50.03 20.71 6.35
CA GLU A 228 50.90 20.05 7.34
C GLU A 228 51.89 19.09 6.69
N LEU A 229 51.47 18.35 5.65
CA LEU A 229 52.35 17.42 4.92
C LEU A 229 53.45 18.13 4.09
N HIS A 230 53.21 19.36 3.63
CA HIS A 230 54.22 20.14 2.90
C HIS A 230 55.30 20.73 3.83
N ASN A 231 54.96 21.10 5.06
CA ASN A 231 55.94 21.63 6.02
C ASN A 231 56.91 20.57 6.57
N VAL A 232 56.55 19.28 6.52
CA VAL A 232 57.45 18.19 6.96
C VAL A 232 58.49 17.85 5.89
N SER A 233 58.18 18.05 4.59
CA SER A 233 59.09 17.70 3.50
C SER A 233 60.21 18.72 3.25
N SER A 234 60.08 19.95 3.76
CA SER A 234 61.09 21.01 3.58
C SER A 234 62.25 20.96 4.58
N ASN A 235 62.18 20.13 5.62
CA ASN A 235 63.20 20.06 6.67
C ASN A 235 64.19 18.89 6.55
N ASN A 236 64.10 18.06 5.50
CA ASN A 236 64.92 16.83 5.37
C ASN A 236 65.85 16.79 4.15
N SER A 237 66.14 17.93 3.52
CA SER A 237 67.09 18.03 2.40
C SER A 237 68.41 18.68 2.83
N SER A 238 69.11 18.06 3.78
CA SER A 238 70.54 18.27 3.95
C SER A 238 71.15 17.00 4.52
N LEU A 239 72.14 16.46 3.80
CA LEU A 239 73.04 15.34 4.12
C LEU A 239 72.81 14.08 3.27
N SER A 240 73.37 14.09 2.06
CA SER A 240 74.03 12.91 1.51
C SER A 240 75.01 13.35 0.43
N ASP A 241 76.29 13.42 0.78
CA ASP A 241 77.45 13.20 -0.11
C ASP A 241 78.68 12.99 0.78
N ASP A 242 79.07 11.74 0.99
CA ASP A 242 80.48 11.32 1.03
C ASP A 242 80.61 9.78 1.19
N VAL A 243 81.28 9.14 0.21
CA VAL A 243 82.35 8.11 0.34
C VAL A 243 81.98 6.82 1.11
N SER A 244 82.14 5.58 0.60
CA SER A 244 83.06 4.99 -0.37
C SER A 244 82.54 3.62 -0.82
#